data_AF-A0AB39U622-F1
#
_entry.id   AF-A0AB39U622-F1
#
_cell.length_a   1.000
_cell.length_b   1.000
_cell.length_c   1.000
_cell.angle_alpha   90.00
_cell.angle_beta   90.00
_cell.angle_gamma   90.00
#
_symmetry.space_group_name_H-M   'P 1'
#
loop_
_entity.id
_entity.type
_entity.pdbx_description
1 polymer ?
#
loop_
_entity_poly.entity_id
_entity_poly.type
_entity_poly.pdbx_seq_one_letter_code
_entity_poly.pdbx_strand_id
1 'polypeptide(L)'
;MISAYAIGYCVTALFSGPMSDRFDRKHVLCIGMLGFSLATTACGIAWSFPSMIALRFLAGVMAAIGSPQVWAAIPQLVPKNYVVKAMAAPTLGLTVAQIAGVPIGSFLATRSTSDPFYAVGTVSLLATIALSIWFPSVKPTGEHSHLSQQYMTLLHTRHALPRFAAYLVFQTGNFAVMSFIATWLSKDFQLNTQGIGMVMIALGAGNTLGALIGPRIVGHIGQWPVLFLSMGGYVIAYLLLPLGTVLAIPVMTLTCTYFIGGVLFPVFMNLLQSLITTARGTVSALANVLMYLGSTIAGIIGGPLLSTLPGFWSISILATITTIGSALLWKHSTQ
;
A
#
# COMPACT_ATOMS: atom_id res chain seq x y z
N MET A 1 -5.74 -16.40 7.68
CA MET A 1 -4.85 -15.55 8.51
C MET A 1 -4.65 -14.16 7.90
N ILE A 2 -4.18 -14.05 6.65
CA ILE A 2 -3.99 -12.75 5.96
C ILE A 2 -5.31 -11.97 5.85
N SER A 3 -6.41 -12.64 5.48
CA SER A 3 -7.73 -12.01 5.39
C SER A 3 -8.23 -11.48 6.74
N ALA A 4 -7.97 -12.18 7.85
CA ALA A 4 -8.38 -11.73 9.19
C ALA A 4 -7.65 -10.44 9.61
N TYR A 5 -6.36 -10.35 9.30
CA TYR A 5 -5.58 -9.13 9.48
C TYR A 5 -6.14 -7.97 8.65
N ALA A 6 -6.43 -8.20 7.36
CA ALA A 6 -6.99 -7.18 6.48
C ALA A 6 -8.38 -6.70 6.95
N ILE A 7 -9.25 -7.61 7.43
CA ILE A 7 -10.55 -7.25 7.98
C ILE A 7 -10.39 -6.40 9.24
N GLY A 8 -9.55 -6.83 10.18
CA GLY A 8 -9.26 -6.06 11.41
C GLY A 8 -8.72 -4.67 11.10
N TYR A 9 -7.85 -4.59 10.08
CA TYR A 9 -7.34 -3.31 9.58
C TYR A 9 -8.45 -2.43 9.02
N CYS A 10 -9.23 -2.94 8.05
CA CYS A 10 -10.24 -2.15 7.35
C CYS A 10 -11.34 -1.63 8.27
N VAL A 11 -11.85 -2.47 9.17
CA VAL A 11 -12.89 -2.07 10.13
C VAL A 11 -12.37 -1.00 11.07
N THR A 12 -11.15 -1.16 11.59
CA THR A 12 -10.58 -0.23 12.56
C THR A 12 -10.13 1.08 11.92
N ALA A 13 -9.62 1.04 10.69
CA ALA A 13 -9.12 2.21 9.98
C ALA A 13 -10.18 3.32 9.82
N LEU A 14 -11.46 2.93 9.69
CA LEU A 14 -12.58 3.88 9.62
C LEU A 14 -12.79 4.67 10.94
N PHE A 15 -12.34 4.12 12.07
CA PHE A 15 -12.44 4.79 13.37
C PHE A 15 -11.12 5.42 13.80
N SER A 16 -9.99 4.79 13.46
CA SER A 16 -8.66 5.23 13.88
C SER A 16 -8.21 6.51 13.19
N GLY A 17 -8.64 6.77 11.95
CA GLY A 17 -8.33 8.00 11.22
C GLY A 17 -8.80 9.26 11.95
N PRO A 18 -10.10 9.37 12.28
CA PRO A 18 -10.61 10.51 13.04
C PRO A 18 -10.07 10.62 14.46
N MET A 19 -9.85 9.49 15.14
CA MET A 19 -9.19 9.45 16.44
C MET A 19 -7.80 10.09 16.36
N SER A 20 -7.04 9.72 15.33
CA SER A 20 -5.72 10.25 15.03
C SER A 20 -5.67 11.75 14.77
N ASP A 21 -6.74 12.31 14.19
CA ASP A 21 -6.81 13.74 13.92
C ASP A 21 -7.13 14.58 15.18
N ARG A 22 -7.49 13.93 16.30
CA ARG A 22 -7.75 14.59 17.59
C ARG A 22 -6.63 14.45 18.62
N PHE A 23 -5.76 13.46 18.47
CA PHE A 23 -4.66 13.20 19.38
C PHE A 23 -3.32 13.53 18.72
N ASP A 24 -2.28 13.66 19.54
CA ASP A 24 -0.91 13.76 19.03
C ASP A 24 -0.55 12.50 18.25
N ARG A 25 -0.14 12.66 16.99
CA ARG A 25 0.15 11.55 16.09
C ARG A 25 1.29 10.68 16.59
N LYS A 26 2.25 11.23 17.34
CA LYS A 26 3.32 10.46 17.98
C LYS A 26 2.74 9.42 18.94
N HIS A 27 1.80 9.84 19.79
CA HIS A 27 1.18 8.97 20.79
C HIS A 27 0.35 7.88 20.10
N VAL A 28 -0.47 8.24 19.12
CA VAL A 28 -1.28 7.28 18.36
C VAL A 28 -0.40 6.27 17.61
N LEU A 29 0.68 6.74 16.99
CA LEU A 29 1.66 5.89 16.30
C LEU A 29 2.33 4.91 17.28
N CYS A 30 2.83 5.39 18.42
CA CYS A 30 3.51 4.54 19.40
C CYS A 30 2.56 3.50 20.02
N ILE A 31 1.33 3.89 20.38
CA ILE A 31 0.33 2.96 20.93
C ILE A 31 -0.01 1.87 19.90
N GLY A 32 -0.26 2.27 18.64
CA GLY A 32 -0.54 1.31 17.57
C GLY A 32 0.62 0.35 17.33
N MET A 33 1.87 0.84 17.35
CA MET A 33 3.05 0.00 17.14
C MET A 33 3.38 -0.91 18.34
N LEU A 34 3.19 -0.45 19.57
CA LEU A 34 3.29 -1.29 20.77
C LEU A 34 2.25 -2.41 20.72
N GLY A 35 0.99 -2.08 20.45
CA GLY A 35 -0.08 -3.06 20.31
C GLY A 35 0.17 -4.06 19.19
N PHE A 36 0.66 -3.59 18.04
CA PHE A 36 1.04 -4.45 16.91
C PHE A 36 2.18 -5.41 17.27
N SER A 37 3.21 -4.91 17.96
CA SER A 37 4.34 -5.72 18.43
C SER A 37 3.86 -6.81 19.38
N LEU A 38 3.05 -6.47 20.39
CA LEU A 38 2.52 -7.42 21.37
C LEU A 38 1.61 -8.47 20.70
N ALA A 39 0.66 -8.04 19.88
CA ALA A 39 -0.25 -8.94 19.16
C ALA A 39 0.48 -9.87 18.19
N THR A 40 1.51 -9.36 17.51
CA THR A 40 2.34 -10.17 16.61
C THR A 40 3.18 -11.17 17.38
N THR A 41 3.82 -10.76 18.47
CA THR A 41 4.59 -11.67 19.34
C THR A 41 3.68 -12.77 19.92
N ALA A 42 2.46 -12.41 20.34
CA ALA A 42 1.47 -13.36 20.83
C ALA A 42 1.06 -14.42 19.78
N CYS A 43 1.15 -14.11 18.48
CA CYS A 43 0.91 -15.12 17.45
C CYS A 43 1.91 -16.30 17.54
N GLY A 44 3.11 -16.09 18.07
CA GLY A 44 4.11 -17.15 18.24
C GLY A 44 3.73 -18.20 19.30
N ILE A 45 2.86 -17.86 20.24
CA ILE A 45 2.36 -18.74 21.30
C ILE A 45 0.90 -19.18 21.07
N ALA A 46 0.34 -18.96 19.88
CA ALA A 46 -1.04 -19.32 19.58
C ALA A 46 -1.24 -20.84 19.67
N TRP A 47 -2.18 -21.28 20.51
CA TRP A 47 -2.44 -22.68 20.82
C TRP A 47 -3.47 -23.35 19.89
N SER A 48 -4.13 -22.58 19.03
CA SER A 48 -5.14 -23.10 18.11
C SER A 48 -5.30 -22.21 16.88
N PHE A 49 -5.87 -22.76 15.80
CA PHE A 49 -6.16 -22.00 14.59
C PHE A 49 -7.11 -20.82 14.83
N PRO A 50 -8.21 -20.95 15.61
CA PRO A 50 -9.04 -19.80 15.98
C PRO A 50 -8.28 -18.74 16.79
N SER A 51 -7.43 -19.15 17.74
CA SER A 51 -6.59 -18.23 18.51
C SER A 51 -5.65 -17.43 17.60
N MET A 52 -5.02 -18.11 16.64
CA MET A 52 -4.16 -17.48 15.63
C MET A 52 -4.93 -16.47 14.75
N ILE A 53 -6.18 -16.78 14.37
CA ILE A 53 -7.04 -15.85 13.61
C ILE A 53 -7.36 -14.61 14.45
N ALA A 54 -7.75 -14.79 15.72
CA ALA A 54 -8.08 -13.68 16.61
C ALA A 54 -6.87 -12.76 16.84
N LEU A 55 -5.67 -13.32 17.04
CA LEU A 55 -4.45 -12.53 17.20
C LEU A 55 -4.05 -11.81 15.91
N ARG A 56 -4.27 -12.41 14.73
CA ARG A 56 -4.08 -11.73 13.44
C ARG A 56 -5.04 -10.58 13.23
N PHE A 57 -6.30 -10.77 13.61
CA PHE A 57 -7.29 -9.71 13.60
C PHE A 57 -6.84 -8.56 14.51
N LEU A 58 -6.42 -8.85 15.75
CA LEU A 58 -5.91 -7.86 16.69
C LEU A 58 -4.66 -7.13 16.17
N ALA A 59 -3.73 -7.83 15.54
CA ALA A 59 -2.56 -7.21 14.90
C ALA A 59 -3.00 -6.24 13.79
N GLY A 60 -4.02 -6.60 13.00
CA GLY A 60 -4.61 -5.73 11.98
C GLY A 60 -5.24 -4.47 12.56
N VAL A 61 -6.00 -4.61 13.66
CA VAL A 61 -6.59 -3.50 14.43
C VAL A 61 -5.49 -2.51 14.86
N MET A 62 -4.42 -3.02 15.48
CA MET A 62 -3.33 -2.18 15.99
C MET A 62 -2.53 -1.52 14.85
N ALA A 63 -2.32 -2.23 13.74
CA ALA A 63 -1.68 -1.68 12.56
C ALA A 63 -2.50 -0.54 11.91
N ALA A 64 -3.83 -0.61 11.93
CA ALA A 64 -4.70 0.45 11.43
C ALA A 64 -4.67 1.71 12.31
N ILE A 65 -4.32 1.60 13.58
CA ILE A 65 -4.12 2.74 14.48
C ILE A 65 -2.82 3.47 14.12
N GLY A 66 -1.72 2.72 13.98
CA GLY A 66 -0.38 3.30 13.80
C GLY A 66 -0.01 3.66 12.36
N SER A 67 -0.21 2.76 11.40
CA SER A 67 0.35 2.93 10.04
C SER A 67 -0.13 4.17 9.26
N PRO A 68 -1.39 4.64 9.38
CA PRO A 68 -1.81 5.86 8.70
C PRO A 68 -1.13 7.12 9.24
N GLN A 69 -0.63 7.09 10.48
CA GLN A 69 -0.02 8.24 11.15
C GLN A 69 1.26 8.70 10.47
N VAL A 70 2.05 7.75 9.95
CA VAL A 70 3.30 8.04 9.25
C VAL A 70 3.02 8.97 8.07
N TRP A 71 2.03 8.61 7.25
CA TRP A 71 1.63 9.40 6.08
C TRP A 71 1.03 10.75 6.45
N ALA A 72 0.18 10.79 7.48
CA ALA A 72 -0.49 12.01 7.93
C ALA A 72 0.47 13.03 8.58
N ALA A 73 1.54 12.56 9.23
CA ALA A 73 2.53 13.38 9.90
C ALA A 73 3.50 14.05 8.92
N ILE A 74 3.87 13.38 7.82
CA ILE A 74 4.89 13.87 6.88
C ILE A 74 4.65 15.31 6.42
N PRO A 75 3.47 15.70 5.87
CA PRO A 75 3.28 17.06 5.39
C PRO A 75 3.14 18.10 6.51
N GLN A 76 3.22 17.72 7.79
CA GLN A 76 3.32 18.63 8.93
C GLN A 76 4.78 18.82 9.38
N LEU A 77 5.63 17.82 9.13
CA LEU A 77 7.02 17.80 9.59
C LEU A 77 8.01 18.37 8.58
N VAL A 78 7.63 18.43 7.29
CA VAL A 78 8.53 18.91 6.23
C VAL A 78 7.92 20.07 5.45
N PRO A 79 8.74 20.97 4.88
CA PRO A 79 8.24 22.02 3.99
C PRO A 79 7.53 21.45 2.77
N LYS A 80 6.53 22.18 2.24
CA LYS A 80 5.67 21.74 1.12
C LYS A 80 6.44 21.17 -0.07
N ASN A 81 7.58 21.76 -0.41
CA ASN A 81 8.41 21.37 -1.55
C ASN A 81 9.11 20.01 -1.36
N TYR A 82 9.25 19.53 -0.12
CA TYR A 82 9.91 18.27 0.22
C TYR A 82 8.94 17.16 0.59
N VAL A 83 7.62 17.41 0.62
CA VAL A 83 6.63 16.42 1.07
C VAL A 83 6.69 15.14 0.24
N VAL A 84 6.65 15.23 -1.09
CA VAL A 84 6.72 14.02 -1.95
C VAL A 84 8.02 13.25 -1.73
N LYS A 85 9.14 13.97 -1.53
CA LYS A 85 10.43 13.36 -1.21
C LYS A 85 10.40 12.64 0.15
N ALA A 86 9.74 13.20 1.14
CA ALA A 86 9.56 12.55 2.43
C ALA A 86 8.58 11.36 2.36
N MET A 87 7.53 11.43 1.53
CA MET A 87 6.60 10.32 1.27
C MET A 87 7.27 9.09 0.62
N ALA A 88 8.39 9.29 -0.08
CA ALA A 88 9.16 8.17 -0.63
C ALA A 88 9.83 7.31 0.45
N ALA A 89 10.21 7.87 1.61
CA ALA A 89 10.93 7.10 2.63
C ALA A 89 10.10 5.94 3.21
N PRO A 90 8.83 6.12 3.63
CA PRO A 90 7.97 4.99 4.00
C PRO A 90 7.69 4.03 2.84
N THR A 91 7.59 4.54 1.60
CA THR A 91 7.41 3.70 0.40
C THR A 91 8.60 2.77 0.17
N LEU A 92 9.81 3.29 0.33
CA LEU A 92 11.05 2.50 0.28
C LEU A 92 11.06 1.43 1.37
N GLY A 93 10.69 1.80 2.60
CA GLY A 93 10.56 0.85 3.71
C GLY A 93 9.60 -0.30 3.40
N LEU A 94 8.42 0.01 2.84
CA LEU A 94 7.44 -1.00 2.42
C LEU A 94 8.00 -1.92 1.34
N THR A 95 8.71 -1.37 0.35
CA THR A 95 9.25 -2.15 -0.76
C THR A 95 10.40 -3.06 -0.33
N VAL A 96 11.32 -2.54 0.47
CA VAL A 96 12.42 -3.32 1.04
C VAL A 96 11.86 -4.43 1.93
N ALA A 97 10.81 -4.14 2.71
CA ALA A 97 10.13 -5.15 3.53
C ALA A 97 9.49 -6.26 2.67
N GLN A 98 8.94 -5.94 1.49
CA GLN A 98 8.41 -6.96 0.57
C GLN A 98 9.51 -7.87 -0.02
N ILE A 99 10.64 -7.28 -0.42
CA ILE A 99 11.77 -8.03 -1.00
C ILE A 99 12.45 -8.91 0.04
N ALA A 100 12.78 -8.35 1.20
CA ALA A 100 13.53 -9.03 2.25
C ALA A 100 12.64 -9.89 3.15
N GLY A 101 11.36 -9.53 3.32
CA GLY A 101 10.47 -10.16 4.28
C GLY A 101 10.15 -11.62 3.96
N VAL A 102 9.94 -11.97 2.69
CA VAL A 102 9.62 -13.35 2.30
C VAL A 102 10.81 -14.30 2.49
N PRO A 103 12.04 -13.98 2.02
CA PRO A 103 13.21 -14.81 2.27
C PRO A 103 13.55 -14.95 3.76
N ILE A 104 13.58 -13.82 4.51
CA ILE A 104 13.90 -13.83 5.94
C ILE A 104 12.84 -14.61 6.72
N GLY A 105 11.56 -14.38 6.43
CA GLY A 105 10.45 -15.09 7.04
C GLY A 105 10.49 -16.59 6.75
N SER A 106 10.76 -16.98 5.50
CA SER A 106 10.91 -18.39 5.11
C SER A 106 12.08 -19.06 5.83
N PHE A 107 13.22 -18.38 5.92
CA PHE A 107 14.40 -18.90 6.63
C PHE A 107 14.11 -19.12 8.12
N LEU A 108 13.50 -18.14 8.80
CA LEU A 108 13.12 -18.26 10.20
C LEU A 108 12.10 -19.40 10.42
N ALA A 109 11.14 -19.56 9.50
CA ALA A 109 10.13 -20.59 9.57
C ALA A 109 10.69 -22.03 9.46
N THR A 110 11.93 -22.22 8.98
CA THR A 110 12.55 -23.56 8.91
C THR A 110 12.83 -24.17 10.27
N ARG A 111 13.10 -23.35 11.29
CA ARG A 111 13.36 -23.80 12.66
C ARG A 111 12.06 -24.00 13.42
N SER A 112 11.18 -23.01 13.36
CA SER A 112 9.85 -23.06 13.93
C SER A 112 8.93 -22.10 13.18
N THR A 113 7.67 -22.52 13.00
CA THR A 113 6.63 -21.68 12.39
C THR A 113 6.30 -20.44 13.24
N SER A 114 6.71 -20.43 14.51
CA SER A 114 6.55 -19.28 15.43
C SER A 114 7.66 -18.23 15.33
N ASP A 115 8.86 -18.60 14.87
CA ASP A 115 10.04 -17.73 14.88
C ASP A 115 9.85 -16.43 14.07
N PRO A 116 9.19 -16.43 12.90
CA PRO A 116 8.89 -15.18 12.18
C PRO A 116 8.08 -14.19 13.02
N PHE A 117 7.17 -14.67 13.87
CA PHE A 117 6.32 -13.81 14.70
C PHE A 117 7.10 -13.17 15.84
N TYR A 118 8.00 -13.92 16.49
CA TYR A 118 8.89 -13.36 17.51
C TYR A 118 9.88 -12.35 16.92
N ALA A 119 10.43 -12.64 15.74
CA ALA A 119 11.34 -11.72 15.06
C ALA A 119 10.64 -10.40 14.69
N VAL A 120 9.49 -10.47 14.01
CA VAL A 120 8.72 -9.27 13.64
C VAL A 120 8.24 -8.51 14.87
N GLY A 121 7.75 -9.22 15.89
CA GLY A 121 7.32 -8.64 17.15
C GLY A 121 8.45 -7.87 17.85
N THR A 122 9.62 -8.47 17.96
CA THR A 122 10.82 -7.88 18.58
C THR A 122 11.32 -6.67 17.81
N VAL A 123 11.46 -6.78 16.48
CA VAL A 123 11.88 -5.65 15.63
C VAL A 123 10.89 -4.50 15.72
N SER A 124 9.59 -4.80 15.76
CA SER A 124 8.54 -3.78 15.93
C SER A 124 8.61 -3.12 17.30
N LEU A 125 8.94 -3.86 18.36
CA LEU A 125 9.14 -3.31 19.70
C LEU A 125 10.31 -2.33 19.72
N LEU A 126 11.46 -2.73 19.17
CA LEU A 126 12.65 -1.88 19.07
C LEU A 126 12.36 -0.63 18.24
N ALA A 127 11.65 -0.77 17.12
CA ALA A 127 11.22 0.37 16.31
C ALA A 127 10.28 1.29 17.10
N THR A 128 9.40 0.74 17.93
CA THR A 128 8.50 1.54 18.77
C THR A 128 9.25 2.32 19.83
N ILE A 129 10.25 1.71 20.46
CA ILE A 129 11.15 2.40 21.41
C ILE A 129 11.89 3.54 20.69
N ALA A 130 12.48 3.26 19.52
CA ALA A 130 13.18 4.27 18.73
C ALA A 130 12.25 5.44 18.35
N LEU A 131 11.01 5.17 17.93
CA LEU A 131 10.02 6.19 17.62
C LEU A 131 9.59 6.98 18.85
N SER A 132 9.46 6.33 20.01
CA SER A 132 9.11 7.04 21.24
C SER A 132 10.18 8.07 21.64
N ILE A 133 11.44 7.81 21.32
CA ILE A 133 12.57 8.70 21.63
C ILE A 133 12.76 9.75 20.53
N TRP A 134 12.82 9.35 19.27
CA TRP A 134 13.25 10.23 18.16
C TRP A 134 12.11 10.88 17.38
N PHE A 135 10.90 10.29 17.37
CA PHE A 135 9.80 10.87 16.61
C PHE A 135 9.28 12.14 17.32
N PRO A 136 9.19 13.29 16.64
CA PRO A 136 8.68 14.52 17.23
C PRO A 136 7.18 14.44 17.50
N SER A 137 6.70 15.19 18.49
CA SER A 137 5.27 15.37 18.74
C SER A 137 4.63 16.13 17.58
N VAL A 138 3.51 15.62 17.05
CA VAL A 138 2.77 16.24 15.94
C VAL A 138 1.36 16.49 16.43
N LYS A 139 1.13 17.72 16.87
CA LYS A 139 -0.16 18.13 17.44
C LYS A 139 -1.25 18.13 16.36
N PRO A 140 -2.49 17.82 16.75
CA PRO A 140 -3.64 17.92 15.85
C PRO A 140 -3.84 19.36 15.37
N THR A 141 -4.18 19.52 14.09
CA THR A 141 -4.36 20.82 13.43
C THR A 141 -5.82 21.27 13.33
N GLY A 142 -6.77 20.40 13.63
CA GLY A 142 -8.21 20.70 13.58
C GLY A 142 -8.83 20.83 14.98
N GLU A 143 -9.93 21.59 15.08
CA GLU A 143 -10.81 21.56 16.25
C GLU A 143 -11.37 20.14 16.48
N HIS A 144 -11.75 19.83 17.73
CA HIS A 144 -12.36 18.57 18.15
C HIS A 144 -13.70 18.29 17.44
N SER A 145 -13.65 17.99 16.15
CA SER A 145 -14.80 17.69 15.30
C SER A 145 -15.22 16.25 15.48
N HIS A 146 -16.54 16.00 15.54
CA HIS A 146 -17.12 14.66 15.70
C HIS A 146 -16.71 13.73 14.55
N LEU A 147 -16.70 12.41 14.80
CA LEU A 147 -16.23 11.40 13.83
C LEU A 147 -17.02 11.48 12.53
N SER A 148 -18.34 11.66 12.66
CA SER A 148 -19.26 11.89 11.55
C SER A 148 -18.97 13.18 10.79
N GLN A 149 -18.60 14.27 11.48
CA GLN A 149 -18.32 15.55 10.85
C GLN A 149 -17.09 15.48 9.94
N GLN A 150 -16.03 14.79 10.32
CA GLN A 150 -14.81 14.67 9.49
C GLN A 150 -15.08 13.92 8.17
N TYR A 151 -15.80 12.80 8.24
CA TYR A 151 -16.24 12.10 7.03
C TYR A 151 -17.22 12.93 6.20
N MET A 152 -18.12 13.67 6.85
CA MET A 152 -19.07 14.54 6.15
C MET A 152 -18.34 15.71 5.44
N THR A 153 -17.31 16.29 6.06
CA THR A 153 -16.46 17.31 5.44
C THR A 153 -15.71 16.74 4.24
N LEU A 154 -15.19 15.52 4.35
CA LEU A 154 -14.57 14.80 3.23
C LEU A 154 -15.56 14.59 2.07
N LEU A 155 -16.77 14.12 2.37
CA LEU A 155 -17.80 13.89 1.35
C LEU A 155 -18.28 15.19 0.67
N HIS A 156 -18.35 16.30 1.39
CA HIS A 156 -18.71 17.60 0.83
C HIS A 156 -17.56 18.32 0.12
N THR A 157 -16.33 17.81 0.22
CA THR A 157 -15.20 18.40 -0.50
C THR A 157 -15.31 18.04 -1.98
N ARG A 158 -15.51 19.07 -2.83
CA ARG A 158 -15.83 18.99 -4.28
C ARG A 158 -14.99 18.01 -5.09
N HIS A 159 -13.74 17.73 -4.68
CA HIS A 159 -12.81 16.85 -5.38
C HIS A 159 -12.39 15.60 -4.60
N ALA A 160 -12.87 15.38 -3.38
CA ALA A 160 -12.41 14.27 -2.55
C ALA A 160 -12.92 12.92 -3.07
N LEU A 161 -14.24 12.79 -3.27
CA LEU A 161 -14.86 11.55 -3.77
C LEU A 161 -14.27 11.08 -5.11
N PRO A 162 -14.13 11.92 -6.16
CA PRO A 162 -13.54 11.46 -7.42
C PRO A 162 -12.07 11.03 -7.27
N ARG A 163 -11.27 11.65 -6.39
CA ARG A 163 -9.87 11.24 -6.16
C ARG A 163 -9.76 9.91 -5.43
N PHE A 164 -10.59 9.69 -4.41
CA PHE A 164 -10.66 8.39 -3.73
C PHE A 164 -11.19 7.28 -4.64
N ALA A 165 -12.21 7.58 -5.45
CA ALA A 165 -12.69 6.64 -6.47
C ALA A 165 -11.59 6.32 -7.49
N ALA A 166 -10.88 7.34 -7.99
CA ALA A 166 -9.77 7.13 -8.91
C ALA A 166 -8.67 6.24 -8.29
N TYR A 167 -8.33 6.48 -7.02
CA TYR A 167 -7.37 5.65 -6.30
C TYR A 167 -7.86 4.20 -6.14
N LEU A 168 -9.10 3.98 -5.73
CA LEU A 168 -9.70 2.64 -5.60
C LEU A 168 -9.69 1.88 -6.93
N VAL A 169 -10.11 2.54 -8.02
CA VAL A 169 -10.16 1.94 -9.36
C VAL A 169 -8.74 1.54 -9.78
N PHE A 170 -7.74 2.41 -9.62
CA PHE A 170 -6.35 2.08 -9.92
C PHE A 170 -5.84 0.89 -9.10
N GLN A 171 -6.08 0.89 -7.79
CA GLN A 171 -5.62 -0.19 -6.91
C GLN A 171 -6.27 -1.53 -7.28
N THR A 172 -7.51 -1.53 -7.73
CA THR A 172 -8.18 -2.76 -8.22
C THR A 172 -7.41 -3.37 -9.39
N GLY A 173 -7.04 -2.57 -10.39
CA GLY A 173 -6.24 -3.04 -11.53
C GLY A 173 -4.83 -3.49 -11.13
N ASN A 174 -4.14 -2.66 -10.35
CA ASN A 174 -2.76 -2.93 -9.94
C ASN A 174 -2.64 -4.20 -9.08
N PHE A 175 -3.53 -4.38 -8.11
CA PHE A 175 -3.52 -5.58 -7.27
C PHE A 175 -4.01 -6.84 -8.01
N ALA A 176 -4.84 -6.71 -9.06
CA ALA A 176 -5.20 -7.85 -9.90
C ALA A 176 -3.95 -8.40 -10.60
N VAL A 177 -3.15 -7.50 -11.19
CA VAL A 177 -1.87 -7.88 -11.78
C VAL A 177 -0.96 -8.51 -10.73
N MET A 178 -0.75 -7.86 -9.58
CA MET A 178 0.09 -8.36 -8.49
C MET A 178 -0.31 -9.77 -8.01
N SER A 179 -1.62 -10.02 -7.85
CA SER A 179 -2.12 -11.27 -7.28
C SER A 179 -1.96 -12.47 -8.22
N PHE A 180 -1.95 -12.24 -9.53
CA PHE A 180 -2.01 -13.32 -10.52
C PHE A 180 -0.74 -13.44 -11.39
N ILE A 181 0.24 -12.53 -11.28
CA ILE A 181 1.54 -12.68 -11.98
C ILE A 181 2.19 -14.03 -11.67
N ALA A 182 2.26 -14.43 -10.39
CA ALA A 182 2.93 -15.67 -9.99
C ALA A 182 2.26 -16.91 -10.62
N THR A 183 0.92 -16.96 -10.58
CA THR A 183 0.13 -18.03 -11.18
C THR A 183 0.33 -18.10 -12.69
N TRP A 184 0.35 -16.95 -13.36
CA TRP A 184 0.59 -16.87 -14.80
C TRP A 184 2.01 -17.30 -15.19
N LEU A 185 3.03 -16.80 -14.50
CA LEU A 185 4.42 -17.18 -14.73
C LEU A 185 4.66 -18.67 -14.52
N SER A 186 3.98 -19.27 -13.52
CA SER A 186 4.03 -20.71 -13.30
C SER A 186 3.35 -21.49 -14.43
N LYS A 187 2.17 -21.05 -14.88
CA LYS A 187 1.35 -21.77 -15.88
C LYS A 187 1.94 -21.69 -17.29
N ASP A 188 2.33 -20.49 -17.74
CA ASP A 188 2.67 -20.23 -19.14
C ASP A 188 4.17 -20.35 -19.41
N PHE A 189 5.02 -20.03 -18.42
CA PHE A 189 6.48 -20.10 -18.56
C PHE A 189 7.10 -21.26 -17.78
N GLN A 190 6.28 -22.08 -17.12
CA GLN A 190 6.71 -23.24 -16.32
C GLN A 190 7.77 -22.88 -15.27
N LEU A 191 7.73 -21.65 -14.75
CA LEU A 191 8.67 -21.21 -13.73
C LEU A 191 8.40 -21.94 -12.41
N ASN A 192 9.47 -22.48 -11.83
CA ASN A 192 9.44 -23.04 -10.49
C ASN A 192 9.38 -21.92 -9.43
N THR A 193 9.20 -22.31 -8.17
CA THR A 193 9.11 -21.37 -7.03
C THR A 193 10.33 -20.45 -6.92
N GLN A 194 11.53 -20.96 -7.23
CA GLN A 194 12.77 -20.17 -7.22
C GLN A 194 12.77 -19.09 -8.31
N GLY A 195 12.38 -19.44 -9.54
CA GLY A 195 12.30 -18.52 -10.66
C GLY A 195 11.26 -17.42 -10.44
N ILE A 196 10.07 -17.76 -9.92
CA ILE A 196 9.07 -16.77 -9.52
C ILE A 196 9.62 -15.85 -8.42
N GLY A 197 10.34 -16.41 -7.45
CA GLY A 197 11.02 -15.63 -6.41
C GLY A 197 12.01 -14.60 -6.97
N MET A 198 12.85 -15.00 -7.93
CA MET A 198 13.78 -14.09 -8.62
C MET A 198 13.05 -12.96 -9.37
N VAL A 199 11.94 -13.27 -10.04
CA VAL A 199 11.12 -12.25 -10.70
C VAL A 199 10.55 -11.27 -9.69
N MET A 200 9.99 -11.75 -8.57
CA MET A 200 9.44 -10.89 -7.52
C MET A 200 10.51 -9.97 -6.90
N ILE A 201 11.75 -10.45 -6.74
CA ILE A 201 12.88 -9.62 -6.32
C ILE A 201 13.15 -8.51 -7.35
N ALA A 202 13.15 -8.83 -8.65
CA ALA A 202 13.32 -7.83 -9.70
C ALA A 202 12.21 -6.77 -9.70
N LEU A 203 10.94 -7.19 -9.52
CA LEU A 203 9.80 -6.27 -9.41
C LEU A 203 9.93 -5.33 -8.21
N GLY A 204 10.28 -5.88 -7.04
CA GLY A 204 10.54 -5.09 -5.84
C GLY A 204 11.72 -4.14 -6.01
N ALA A 205 12.80 -4.56 -6.66
CA ALA A 205 13.95 -3.71 -6.96
C ALA A 205 13.53 -2.54 -7.87
N GLY A 206 12.74 -2.80 -8.92
CA GLY A 206 12.12 -1.77 -9.76
C GLY A 206 11.34 -0.76 -8.92
N ASN A 207 10.41 -1.24 -8.08
CA ASN A 207 9.61 -0.39 -7.20
C ASN A 207 10.47 0.44 -6.23
N THR A 208 11.55 -0.12 -5.70
CA THR A 208 12.48 0.56 -4.79
C THR A 208 13.21 1.68 -5.51
N LEU A 209 13.76 1.40 -6.70
CA LEU A 209 14.42 2.40 -7.53
C LEU A 209 13.45 3.51 -7.94
N GLY A 210 12.21 3.15 -8.27
CA GLY A 210 11.13 4.08 -8.57
C GLY A 210 10.85 5.03 -7.41
N ALA A 211 10.70 4.50 -6.20
CA ALA A 211 10.49 5.33 -5.01
C ALA A 211 11.69 6.21 -4.68
N LEU A 212 12.93 5.77 -4.97
CA LEU A 212 14.14 6.54 -4.72
C LEU A 212 14.36 7.68 -5.72
N ILE A 213 14.07 7.43 -7.00
CA ILE A 213 14.30 8.39 -8.10
C ILE A 213 13.07 9.27 -8.32
N GLY A 214 11.87 8.73 -8.09
CA GLY A 214 10.58 9.37 -8.34
C GLY A 214 10.44 10.78 -7.78
N PRO A 215 10.81 11.06 -6.52
CA PRO A 215 10.73 12.41 -5.98
C PRO A 215 11.58 13.44 -6.72
N ARG A 216 12.72 13.03 -7.31
CA ARG A 216 13.54 13.94 -8.13
C ARG A 216 12.80 14.27 -9.42
N ILE A 217 12.23 13.26 -10.08
CA ILE A 217 11.41 13.44 -11.29
C ILE A 217 10.24 14.39 -11.00
N VAL A 218 9.51 14.14 -9.90
CA VAL A 218 8.39 15.00 -9.46
C VAL A 218 8.86 16.44 -9.17
N GLY A 219 10.06 16.62 -8.62
CA GLY A 219 10.63 17.94 -8.40
C GLY A 219 10.90 18.75 -9.68
N HIS A 220 11.23 18.07 -10.79
CA HIS A 220 11.53 18.72 -12.07
C HIS A 220 10.29 18.98 -12.93
N ILE A 221 9.38 18.00 -13.03
CA ILE A 221 8.23 18.07 -13.96
C ILE A 221 6.88 18.31 -13.25
N GLY A 222 6.84 18.25 -11.92
CA GLY A 222 5.63 18.46 -11.13
C GLY A 222 4.78 17.19 -10.92
N GLN A 223 3.86 17.25 -9.96
CA GLN A 223 3.06 16.08 -9.54
C GLN A 223 2.04 15.62 -10.58
N TRP A 224 1.31 16.55 -11.19
CA TRP A 224 0.27 16.23 -12.16
C TRP A 224 0.82 15.62 -13.46
N PRO A 225 1.89 16.17 -14.09
CA PRO A 225 2.49 15.54 -15.25
C PRO A 225 3.05 14.15 -14.94
N VAL A 226 3.69 13.96 -13.77
CA VAL A 226 4.16 12.63 -13.34
C VAL A 226 3.01 11.65 -13.20
N LEU A 227 1.90 12.05 -12.57
CA LEU A 227 0.72 11.20 -12.40
C LEU A 227 0.24 10.68 -13.76
N PHE A 228 -0.02 11.57 -14.72
CA PHE A 228 -0.56 11.19 -16.03
C PHE A 228 0.46 10.44 -16.90
N LEU A 229 1.73 10.84 -16.87
CA LEU A 229 2.79 10.13 -17.60
C LEU A 229 2.97 8.70 -17.07
N SER A 230 2.93 8.54 -15.74
CA SER A 230 3.00 7.23 -15.09
C SER A 230 1.79 6.37 -15.46
N MET A 231 0.58 6.93 -15.43
CA MET A 231 -0.63 6.23 -15.83
C MET A 231 -0.61 5.81 -17.31
N GLY A 232 -0.12 6.69 -18.20
CA GLY A 232 0.10 6.33 -19.61
C GLY A 232 1.12 5.20 -19.76
N GLY A 233 2.22 5.24 -19.00
CA GLY A 233 3.20 4.17 -18.94
C GLY A 233 2.62 2.83 -18.47
N TYR A 234 1.76 2.85 -17.45
CA TYR A 234 1.01 1.67 -16.99
C TYR A 234 0.10 1.08 -18.07
N VAL A 235 -0.65 1.93 -18.80
CA VAL A 235 -1.51 1.50 -19.91
C VAL A 235 -0.70 0.80 -20.99
N ILE A 236 0.41 1.40 -21.42
CA ILE A 236 1.30 0.83 -22.44
C ILE A 236 1.88 -0.50 -21.94
N ALA A 237 2.41 -0.53 -20.71
CA ALA A 237 3.02 -1.73 -20.15
C ALA A 237 2.02 -2.89 -20.03
N TYR A 238 0.80 -2.63 -19.56
CA TYR A 238 -0.22 -3.68 -19.43
C TYR A 238 -0.75 -4.18 -20.78
N LEU A 239 -0.79 -3.35 -21.82
CA LEU A 239 -1.11 -3.78 -23.18
C LEU A 239 0.00 -4.63 -23.81
N LEU A 240 1.26 -4.33 -23.51
CA LEU A 240 2.42 -5.08 -24.00
C LEU A 240 2.63 -6.41 -23.24
N LEU A 241 2.20 -6.48 -21.98
CA LEU A 241 2.48 -7.62 -21.11
C LEU A 241 2.02 -8.98 -21.67
N PRO A 242 0.81 -9.15 -22.24
CA PRO A 242 0.36 -10.42 -22.81
C PRO A 242 1.05 -10.80 -24.14
N LEU A 243 1.71 -9.84 -24.80
CA LEU A 243 2.41 -10.07 -26.07
C LEU A 243 3.81 -10.68 -25.85
N GLY A 244 4.33 -10.61 -24.62
CA GLY A 244 5.63 -11.16 -24.28
C GLY A 244 5.61 -12.69 -24.26
N THR A 245 5.97 -13.33 -25.37
CA THR A 245 6.10 -14.79 -25.47
C THR A 245 7.41 -15.34 -24.91
N VAL A 246 8.42 -14.47 -24.76
CA VAL A 246 9.72 -14.79 -24.17
C VAL A 246 9.78 -14.22 -22.76
N LEU A 247 10.15 -15.04 -21.76
CA LEU A 247 10.12 -14.68 -20.34
C LEU A 247 10.78 -13.32 -20.01
N ALA A 248 11.85 -12.96 -20.72
CA ALA A 248 12.52 -11.67 -20.54
C ALA A 248 11.57 -10.47 -20.75
N ILE A 249 10.66 -10.54 -21.71
CA ILE A 249 9.77 -9.43 -22.07
C ILE A 249 8.77 -9.15 -20.94
N PRO A 250 7.99 -10.13 -20.41
CA PRO A 250 7.16 -9.91 -19.23
C PRO A 250 7.92 -9.44 -18.01
N VAL A 251 9.09 -10.02 -17.73
CA VAL A 251 9.88 -9.64 -16.55
C VAL A 251 10.35 -8.19 -16.65
N MET A 252 10.85 -7.76 -17.80
CA MET A 252 11.25 -6.36 -18.04
C MET A 252 10.04 -5.42 -17.96
N THR A 253 8.93 -5.78 -18.60
CA THR A 253 7.70 -4.98 -18.62
C THR A 253 7.13 -4.80 -17.21
N LEU A 254 7.06 -5.88 -16.43
CA LEU A 254 6.63 -5.83 -15.04
C LEU A 254 7.61 -5.03 -14.18
N THR A 255 8.92 -5.20 -14.37
CA THR A 255 9.92 -4.44 -13.60
C THR A 255 9.80 -2.94 -13.86
N CYS A 256 9.63 -2.53 -15.12
CA CYS A 256 9.35 -1.15 -15.50
C CYS A 256 8.02 -0.65 -14.90
N THR A 257 6.98 -1.50 -14.92
CA THR A 257 5.67 -1.18 -14.34
C THR A 257 5.78 -0.89 -12.83
N TYR A 258 6.49 -1.75 -12.09
CA TYR A 258 6.71 -1.56 -10.66
C TYR A 258 7.63 -0.38 -10.37
N PHE A 259 8.62 -0.08 -11.22
CA PHE A 259 9.38 1.16 -11.15
C PHE A 259 8.47 2.38 -11.25
N ILE A 260 7.57 2.42 -12.23
CA ILE A 260 6.58 3.50 -12.36
C ILE A 260 5.68 3.54 -11.12
N GLY A 261 5.27 2.39 -10.59
CA GLY A 261 4.50 2.28 -9.34
C GLY A 261 5.19 2.91 -8.14
N GLY A 262 6.50 2.72 -8.01
CA GLY A 262 7.31 3.31 -6.94
C GLY A 262 7.37 4.83 -7.03
N VAL A 263 7.37 5.38 -8.24
CA VAL A 263 7.25 6.83 -8.48
C VAL A 263 5.83 7.32 -8.15
N LEU A 264 4.81 6.53 -8.50
CA LEU A 264 3.41 6.91 -8.46
C LEU A 264 2.81 6.87 -7.05
N PHE A 265 3.23 5.91 -6.21
CA PHE A 265 2.65 5.72 -4.87
C PHE A 265 2.85 6.94 -3.94
N PRO A 266 4.05 7.55 -3.82
CA PRO A 266 4.24 8.79 -3.08
C PRO A 266 3.40 9.96 -3.64
N VAL A 267 3.20 10.01 -4.96
CA VAL A 267 2.40 11.04 -5.63
C VAL A 267 0.92 10.87 -5.25
N PHE A 268 0.37 9.65 -5.29
CA PHE A 268 -1.00 9.39 -4.83
C PHE A 268 -1.19 9.79 -3.38
N MET A 269 -0.28 9.36 -2.49
CA MET A 269 -0.37 9.69 -1.07
C MET A 269 -0.33 11.21 -0.86
N ASN A 270 0.57 11.93 -1.53
CA ASN A 270 0.61 13.38 -1.42
C ASN A 270 -0.66 14.07 -1.95
N LEU A 271 -1.15 13.67 -3.13
CA LEU A 271 -2.34 14.27 -3.74
C LEU A 271 -3.59 14.04 -2.88
N LEU A 272 -3.74 12.85 -2.31
CA LEU A 272 -4.82 12.56 -1.35
C LEU A 272 -4.65 13.41 -0.07
N GLN A 273 -3.46 13.45 0.52
CA GLN A 273 -3.17 14.25 1.72
C GLN A 273 -3.30 15.77 1.53
N SER A 274 -3.26 16.23 0.29
CA SER A 274 -3.47 17.63 -0.06
C SER A 274 -4.93 18.06 -0.12
N LEU A 275 -5.89 17.10 -0.11
CA LEU A 275 -7.33 17.39 -0.16
C LEU A 275 -7.81 18.22 1.03
N ILE A 276 -7.42 17.82 2.24
CA ILE A 276 -7.84 18.44 3.49
C ILE A 276 -6.65 18.44 4.46
N THR A 277 -6.31 19.62 4.99
CA THR A 277 -5.19 19.79 5.94
C THR A 277 -5.58 19.47 7.37
N THR A 278 -6.87 19.45 7.70
CA THR A 278 -7.42 19.22 9.05
C THR A 278 -7.66 17.74 9.37
N ALA A 279 -7.83 16.87 8.37
CA ALA A 279 -8.23 15.46 8.54
C ALA A 279 -7.27 14.46 7.86
N ARG A 280 -5.96 14.72 7.98
CA ARG A 280 -4.90 13.95 7.29
C ARG A 280 -4.84 12.49 7.71
N GLY A 281 -5.06 12.20 9.00
CA GLY A 281 -5.15 10.85 9.53
C GLY A 281 -6.31 10.07 8.93
N THR A 282 -7.47 10.72 8.83
CA THR A 282 -8.67 10.17 8.19
C THR A 282 -8.43 9.89 6.71
N VAL A 283 -7.79 10.80 5.97
CA VAL A 283 -7.43 10.61 4.56
C VAL A 283 -6.50 9.40 4.38
N SER A 284 -5.45 9.27 5.21
CA SER A 284 -4.52 8.12 5.14
C SER A 284 -5.21 6.80 5.44
N ALA A 285 -6.05 6.78 6.47
CA ALA A 285 -6.76 5.57 6.88
C ALA A 285 -7.74 5.14 5.79
N LEU A 286 -8.52 6.07 5.23
CA LEU A 286 -9.42 5.79 4.12
C LEU A 286 -8.68 5.33 2.86
N ALA A 287 -7.54 5.94 2.53
CA ALA A 287 -6.72 5.50 1.40
C ALA A 287 -6.27 4.03 1.58
N ASN A 288 -5.78 3.64 2.76
CA ASN A 288 -5.40 2.25 3.01
C ASN A 288 -6.60 1.28 2.97
N VAL A 289 -7.77 1.68 3.49
CA VAL A 289 -9.01 0.88 3.35
C VAL A 289 -9.32 0.64 1.88
N LEU A 290 -9.28 1.69 1.05
CA LEU A 290 -9.55 1.58 -0.39
C LEU A 290 -8.50 0.74 -1.12
N MET A 291 -7.24 0.80 -0.69
CA MET A 291 -6.19 -0.08 -1.22
C MET A 291 -6.50 -1.56 -0.96
N TYR A 292 -6.83 -1.92 0.28
CA TYR A 292 -7.20 -3.30 0.64
C TYR A 292 -8.53 -3.74 0.00
N LEU A 293 -9.49 -2.83 -0.11
CA LEU A 293 -10.75 -3.08 -0.81
C LEU A 293 -10.49 -3.36 -2.29
N GLY A 294 -9.65 -2.56 -2.95
CA GLY A 294 -9.22 -2.79 -4.33
C GLY A 294 -8.53 -4.14 -4.50
N SER A 295 -7.63 -4.52 -3.58
CA SER A 295 -7.01 -5.85 -3.57
C SER A 295 -8.03 -6.99 -3.40
N THR A 296 -9.06 -6.78 -2.58
CA THR A 296 -10.12 -7.78 -2.37
C THR A 296 -10.98 -7.95 -3.62
N ILE A 297 -11.43 -6.84 -4.22
CA ILE A 297 -12.18 -6.82 -5.48
C ILE A 297 -11.36 -7.48 -6.60
N ALA A 298 -10.06 -7.15 -6.67
CA ALA A 298 -9.13 -7.74 -7.62
C ALA A 298 -9.02 -9.27 -7.48
N GLY A 299 -8.94 -9.79 -6.25
CA GLY A 299 -8.91 -11.23 -6.00
C GLY A 299 -10.20 -11.94 -6.42
N ILE A 300 -11.36 -11.34 -6.12
CA ILE A 300 -12.69 -11.89 -6.46
C ILE A 300 -12.89 -11.93 -7.98
N ILE A 301 -12.58 -10.82 -8.67
CA ILE A 301 -12.83 -10.70 -10.11
C ILE A 301 -11.73 -11.37 -10.93
N GLY A 302 -10.46 -11.25 -10.51
CA GLY A 302 -9.31 -11.68 -11.30
C GLY A 302 -9.16 -13.20 -11.41
N GLY A 303 -9.64 -13.97 -10.44
CA GLY A 303 -9.60 -15.43 -10.47
C GLY A 303 -10.40 -16.01 -11.64
N PRO A 304 -11.71 -15.75 -11.72
CA PRO A 304 -12.53 -16.12 -12.88
C PRO A 304 -11.97 -15.53 -14.18
N LEU A 305 -11.53 -14.28 -14.18
CA LEU A 305 -10.99 -13.62 -15.38
C LEU A 305 -9.76 -14.33 -15.95
N LEU A 306 -8.86 -14.84 -15.11
CA LEU A 306 -7.66 -15.56 -15.57
C LEU A 306 -8.00 -16.84 -16.35
N SER A 307 -9.21 -17.38 -16.17
CA SER A 307 -9.65 -18.60 -16.86
C SER A 307 -10.38 -18.34 -18.19
N THR A 308 -10.78 -17.10 -18.48
CA THR A 308 -11.62 -16.80 -19.65
C THR A 308 -10.84 -16.61 -20.96
N LEU A 309 -9.65 -16.02 -20.90
CA LEU A 309 -8.80 -15.78 -22.07
C LEU A 309 -7.44 -16.46 -21.89
N PRO A 310 -6.79 -16.88 -22.98
CA PRO A 310 -5.45 -17.43 -22.92
C PRO A 310 -4.45 -16.37 -22.45
N GLY A 311 -3.43 -16.82 -21.71
CA GLY A 311 -2.39 -15.97 -21.18
C GLY A 311 -2.86 -14.96 -20.13
N PHE A 312 -2.24 -13.78 -20.14
CA PHE A 312 -2.52 -12.72 -19.16
C PHE A 312 -3.50 -11.66 -19.65
N TRP A 313 -4.13 -11.88 -20.82
CA TRP A 313 -4.96 -10.88 -21.51
C TRP A 313 -6.09 -10.34 -20.65
N SER A 314 -6.87 -11.21 -20.00
CA SER A 314 -7.99 -10.80 -19.17
C SER A 314 -7.59 -9.80 -18.08
N ILE A 315 -6.53 -10.12 -17.34
CA ILE A 315 -6.06 -9.28 -16.22
C ILE A 315 -5.42 -8.00 -16.75
N SER A 316 -4.66 -8.08 -17.85
CA SER A 316 -4.10 -6.91 -18.54
C SER A 316 -5.18 -5.94 -19.01
N ILE A 317 -6.28 -6.45 -19.59
CA ILE A 317 -7.41 -5.63 -20.03
C ILE A 317 -8.08 -4.95 -18.83
N LEU A 318 -8.36 -5.71 -17.76
CA LEU A 318 -8.91 -5.16 -16.52
C LEU A 318 -8.01 -4.05 -15.96
N ALA A 319 -6.71 -4.30 -15.86
CA ALA A 319 -5.73 -3.36 -15.34
C ALA A 319 -5.60 -2.11 -16.22
N THR A 320 -5.72 -2.27 -17.54
CA THR A 320 -5.70 -1.16 -18.51
C THR A 320 -6.96 -0.30 -18.37
N ILE A 321 -8.15 -0.91 -18.37
CA ILE A 321 -9.43 -0.20 -18.24
C ILE A 321 -9.49 0.56 -16.93
N THR A 322 -9.10 -0.08 -15.83
CA THR A 322 -9.06 0.56 -14.51
C THR A 322 -8.02 1.68 -14.44
N THR A 323 -6.84 1.54 -15.06
CA THR A 323 -5.85 2.62 -15.11
C THR A 323 -6.38 3.82 -15.91
N ILE A 324 -7.01 3.59 -17.07
CA ILE A 324 -7.62 4.65 -17.89
C ILE A 324 -8.77 5.32 -17.12
N GLY A 325 -9.66 4.53 -16.51
CA GLY A 325 -10.77 5.05 -15.70
C GLY A 325 -10.27 5.90 -14.52
N SER A 326 -9.21 5.46 -13.85
CA SER A 326 -8.55 6.23 -12.80
C SER A 326 -7.99 7.54 -13.33
N ALA A 327 -7.27 7.53 -14.46
CA ALA A 327 -6.71 8.73 -15.07
C ALA A 327 -7.80 9.75 -15.43
N LEU A 328 -8.92 9.30 -15.99
CA LEU A 328 -10.07 10.15 -16.31
C LEU A 328 -10.69 10.78 -15.06
N LEU A 329 -10.86 10.00 -13.98
CA LEU A 329 -11.37 10.51 -12.70
C LEU A 329 -10.41 11.52 -12.06
N TRP A 330 -9.09 11.28 -12.12
CA TRP A 330 -8.09 12.24 -11.66
C TRP A 330 -8.13 13.53 -12.46
N LYS A 331 -8.25 13.46 -13.79
CA LYS A 331 -8.39 14.63 -14.67
C LYS A 331 -9.67 15.41 -14.37
N HIS A 332 -10.79 14.73 -14.15
CA HIS A 332 -12.04 15.39 -13.77
C HIS A 332 -11.92 16.08 -12.41
N SER A 333 -11.12 15.54 -11.48
CA SER A 333 -10.87 16.15 -10.17
C SER A 333 -9.89 17.34 -10.16
N THR A 334 -9.28 17.67 -11.32
CA THR A 334 -8.39 18.83 -11.50
C THR A 334 -9.06 20.05 -12.09
N GLN A 335 -10.18 19.86 -12.78
CA GLN A 335 -11.00 20.92 -13.36
C GLN A 335 -12.05 21.39 -12.35
#